data_AF-A0A381WX64-F1
#
_entry.id   AF-A0A381WX64-F1
#
_cell.length_a   1.000
_cell.length_b   1.000
_cell.length_c   1.000
_cell.angle_alpha   90.00
_cell.angle_beta   90.00
_cell.angle_gamma   90.00
#
_symmetry.space_group_name_H-M   'P 1'
#
loop_
_entity.id
_entity.type
_entity.pdbx_description
1 polymer ?
#
loop_
_entity_poly.entity_id
_entity_poly.type
_entity_poly.pdbx_seq_one_letter_code
_entity_poly.pdbx_strand_id
1 'polypeptide(L)' 'VANYVVCLKHGNKYSAEYVNVLHNMVTRNLTIPFNFACFTENGAGIKSGIEIRPLPAIPDVKGWWYKPMFF' A
#
# COMPACT_ATOMS: atom_id res chain seq x y z
N VAL A 1 15.80 -6.39 -12.23
CA VAL A 1 15.09 -6.58 -10.94
C VAL A 1 14.27 -5.34 -10.69
N ALA A 2 12.98 -5.47 -10.34
CA ALA A 2 12.13 -4.32 -10.05
C ALA A 2 12.06 -4.11 -8.53
N ASN A 3 12.32 -2.89 -8.07
CA ASN A 3 12.19 -2.54 -6.65
C ASN A 3 10.74 -2.16 -6.34
N TYR A 4 10.23 -2.60 -5.18
CA TYR A 4 8.89 -2.27 -4.74
C TYR A 4 8.91 -1.61 -3.37
N VAL A 5 8.16 -0.52 -3.25
CA VAL A 5 7.71 0.01 -1.96
C VAL A 5 6.27 -0.40 -1.79
N VAL A 6 5.99 -1.15 -0.72
CA VAL A 6 4.65 -1.68 -0.46
C VAL A 6 4.09 -1.09 0.83
N CYS A 7 2.81 -0.75 0.82
CA CYS A 7 2.07 -0.38 2.01
C CYS A 7 0.76 -1.16 2.14
N LEU A 8 0.24 -1.21 3.36
CA LEU A 8 -1.02 -1.85 3.70
C LEU A 8 -2.01 -0.79 4.19
N LYS A 9 -3.18 -0.72 3.55
CA LYS A 9 -4.35 0.03 4.03
C LYS A 9 -5.49 -0.97 4.25
N HIS A 10 -5.74 -1.32 5.50
CA HIS A 10 -6.84 -2.22 5.89
C HIS A 10 -7.85 -1.50 6.79
N GLY A 11 -9.13 -1.71 6.49
CA GLY A 11 -10.27 -1.10 7.14
C GLY A 11 -10.34 0.42 6.93
N ASN A 12 -10.99 1.09 7.88
CA ASN A 12 -11.27 2.53 7.83
C ASN A 12 -10.48 3.34 8.87
N LYS A 13 -9.49 2.73 9.53
CA LYS A 13 -8.67 3.42 10.54
C LYS A 13 -7.83 4.54 9.92
N TYR A 14 -7.31 4.31 8.71
CA TYR A 14 -6.54 5.29 7.94
C TYR A 14 -7.18 5.50 6.59
N SER A 15 -7.35 6.77 6.20
CA SER A 15 -7.92 7.15 4.90
C SER A 15 -6.91 6.96 3.77
N ALA A 16 -7.38 7.08 2.53
CA ALA A 16 -6.52 7.07 1.34
C ALA A 16 -5.46 8.19 1.34
N GLU A 17 -5.69 9.29 2.07
CA GLU A 17 -4.74 10.40 2.16
C GLU A 17 -3.40 9.97 2.74
N TYR A 18 -3.40 9.06 3.70
CA TYR A 18 -2.15 8.53 4.27
C TYR A 18 -1.32 7.77 3.22
N VAL A 19 -1.98 7.02 2.34
CA VAL A 19 -1.32 6.31 1.24
C VAL A 19 -0.73 7.31 0.24
N ASN A 20 -1.49 8.35 -0.10
CA ASN A 20 -1.05 9.41 -1.01
C ASN A 20 0.15 10.18 -0.47
N VAL A 21 0.12 10.55 0.82
CA VAL A 21 1.24 11.22 1.51
C VAL A 21 2.47 10.32 1.51
N LEU A 22 2.33 9.04 1.85
CA LEU A 22 3.44 8.09 1.87
C LEU A 22 4.08 7.95 0.48
N HIS A 23 3.27 7.77 -0.57
CA HIS A 23 3.75 7.73 -1.95
C HIS A 23 4.53 9.00 -2.31
N ASN A 24 4.00 10.19 -2.01
CA ASN A 24 4.70 11.45 -2.28
C ASN A 24 6.03 11.57 -1.51
N MET A 25 6.08 11.12 -0.26
CA MET A 25 7.31 11.12 0.54
C MET A 25 8.34 10.16 -0.04
N VAL A 26 7.94 8.99 -0.50
CA VAL A 26 8.85 8.02 -1.13
C VAL A 26 9.35 8.55 -2.47
N THR A 27 8.47 9.02 -3.35
CA THR A 27 8.83 9.59 -4.65
C THR A 27 9.79 10.77 -4.56
N ARG A 28 9.66 11.61 -3.53
CA ARG A 28 10.57 12.74 -3.32
C ARG A 28 11.97 12.33 -2.85
N ASN A 29 12.11 11.21 -2.14
CA ASN A 29 13.33 10.91 -1.39
C ASN A 29 14.06 9.63 -1.82
N LEU A 30 13.37 8.68 -2.47
CA LEU A 30 14.00 7.45 -2.92
C LEU A 30 14.73 7.71 -4.24
N THR A 31 16.03 7.44 -4.28
CA THR A 31 16.91 7.75 -5.43
C THR A 31 17.04 6.61 -6.44
N ILE A 32 16.52 5.42 -6.10
CA ILE A 32 16.53 4.25 -6.98
C ILE A 32 15.16 4.12 -7.69
N PRO A 33 15.10 3.62 -8.93
CA PRO A 33 13.82 3.34 -9.59
C PRO A 33 12.99 2.34 -8.78
N PHE A 34 11.69 2.63 -8.60
CA PHE A 34 10.79 1.79 -7.81
C PHE A 34 9.35 1.84 -8.36
N ASN A 35 8.58 0.79 -8.05
CA ASN A 35 7.13 0.77 -8.14
C ASN A 35 6.54 0.95 -6.74
N PHE A 36 5.37 1.60 -6.64
CA PHE A 36 4.67 1.76 -5.37
C PHE A 36 3.34 1.00 -5.40
N ALA A 37 3.13 0.09 -4.46
CA ALA A 37 1.90 -0.70 -4.36
C ALA A 37 1.22 -0.56 -2.99
N CYS A 38 -0.10 -0.37 -3.00
CA CYS A 38 -0.94 -0.38 -1.82
C CYS A 38 -1.83 -1.61 -1.82
N PHE A 39 -1.68 -2.46 -0.80
CA PHE A 39 -2.57 -3.57 -0.53
C PHE A 39 -3.78 -3.09 0.27
N THR A 40 -4.98 -3.18 -0.31
CA THR A 40 -6.22 -2.71 0.30
C THR A 40 -7.45 -3.38 -0.29
N GLU A 41 -8.50 -3.50 0.51
CA GLU A 41 -9.85 -3.84 0.07
C GLU A 41 -10.59 -2.65 -0.57
N ASN A 42 -10.10 -1.42 -0.38
CA ASN A 42 -10.76 -0.21 -0.88
C ASN A 42 -9.74 0.82 -1.37
N GLY A 43 -9.62 0.95 -2.70
CA GLY A 43 -8.74 1.89 -3.39
C GLY A 43 -9.33 3.29 -3.62
N ALA A 44 -10.57 3.57 -3.20
CA ALA A 44 -11.20 4.86 -3.43
C ALA A 44 -10.40 6.01 -2.79
N GLY A 45 -10.15 7.07 -3.57
CA GLY A 45 -9.38 8.25 -3.13
C GLY A 45 -7.86 8.09 -3.17
N ILE A 46 -7.33 6.92 -3.57
CA ILE A 46 -5.89 6.75 -3.80
C ILE A 46 -5.55 7.32 -5.19
N LYS A 47 -4.49 8.13 -5.26
CA LYS A 47 -4.06 8.85 -6.47
C LYS A 47 -3.48 7.90 -7.52
N SER A 48 -3.55 8.32 -8.78
CA SER A 48 -2.88 7.63 -9.89
C SER A 48 -1.37 7.54 -9.68
N GLY A 49 -0.74 6.49 -10.24
CA GLY A 49 0.67 6.18 -10.02
C GLY A 49 0.93 5.23 -8.84
N ILE A 50 -0.10 4.94 -8.03
CA ILE A 50 -0.06 3.92 -6.98
C ILE A 50 -0.78 2.67 -7.48
N GLU A 51 -0.08 1.56 -7.48
CA GLU A 51 -0.65 0.27 -7.85
C GLU A 51 -1.55 -0.25 -6.73
N ILE A 52 -2.83 -0.51 -7.02
CA ILE A 52 -3.75 -1.11 -6.05
C ILE A 52 -3.68 -2.62 -6.15
N ARG A 53 -3.39 -3.28 -5.03
CA ARG A 53 -3.42 -4.73 -4.90
C ARG A 53 -4.52 -5.14 -3.91
N PRO A 54 -5.37 -6.12 -4.23
CA PRO A 54 -6.38 -6.59 -3.29
C PRO A 54 -5.72 -7.35 -2.13
N LEU A 55 -6.38 -7.33 -0.96
CA LEU A 55 -6.02 -8.23 0.14
C LEU A 55 -6.57 -9.63 -0.13
N PRO A 56 -5.82 -10.71 0.17
CA PRO A 56 -6.34 -12.06 0.09
C PRO A 56 -7.40 -12.28 1.16
N ALA A 57 -8.43 -13.04 0.83
CA ALA A 57 -9.46 -13.44 1.77
C ALA A 57 -8.94 -14.58 2.66
N ILE A 58 -8.24 -14.22 3.74
CA ILE A 58 -7.75 -15.19 4.73
C ILE A 58 -8.65 -15.11 5.97
N PRO A 59 -9.27 -16.23 6.40
CA PRO A 59 -10.06 -16.27 7.62
C PRO A 59 -9.29 -15.71 8.82
N ASP A 60 -9.97 -14.88 9.62
CA ASP A 60 -9.47 -14.30 10.86
C ASP A 60 -8.24 -13.37 10.76
N VAL A 61 -7.78 -13.06 9.54
CA VAL A 61 -6.71 -12.06 9.34
C VAL A 61 -7.29 -10.67 9.19
N LYS A 62 -6.88 -9.78 10.09
CA LYS A 62 -7.32 -8.38 10.13
C LYS A 62 -6.15 -7.44 10.45
N GLY A 63 -6.20 -6.25 9.88
CA GLY A 63 -5.31 -5.14 10.22
C GLY A 63 -3.84 -5.48 10.01
N TRP A 64 -3.02 -5.29 11.03
CA TRP A 64 -1.56 -5.50 10.97
C TRP A 64 -1.16 -6.90 10.49
N TRP A 65 -2.00 -7.91 10.74
CA TRP A 65 -1.71 -9.31 10.44
C TRP A 65 -1.65 -9.66 8.96
N TYR A 66 -1.93 -8.72 8.04
CA TYR A 66 -1.63 -8.89 6.61
C TYR A 66 -0.15 -8.67 6.26
N LYS A 67 0.61 -7.96 7.11
CA LYS A 67 2.02 -7.63 6.82
C LYS A 67 2.97 -8.82 6.70
N PRO A 68 2.81 -9.91 7.48
CA PRO A 68 3.64 -11.10 7.31
C PRO A 68 3.64 -11.69 5.89
N MET A 69 2.63 -11.38 5.06
CA MET A 69 2.56 -11.84 3.67
C MET A 69 3.54 -11.12 2.72
N PHE A 70 4.22 -10.07 3.17
CA PHE A 70 5.11 -9.25 2.34
C PHE A 70 6.58 -9.69 2.37
N PHE A 71 6.90 -10.75 3.12
CA PHE A 71 8.22 -11.36 3.23
C PHE A 71 8.20 -12.75 2.60
#